data_AF-A0A978SGX0-F1
#
_entry.id   AF-A0A978SGX0-F1
#
_cell.length_a   1.000
_cell.length_b   1.000
_cell.length_c   1.000
_cell.angle_alpha   90.00
_cell.angle_beta   90.00
_cell.angle_gamma   90.00
#
_symmetry.space_group_name_H-M   'P 1'
#
loop_
_entity.id
_entity.type
_entity.pdbx_description
1 polymer ?
#
loop_
_entity_poly.entity_id
_entity_poly.type
_entity_poly.pdbx_seq_one_letter_code
_entity_poly.pdbx_strand_id
1 'polypeptide(L)'
;MKFRRFVTAFGAPLVAVVPLLAIATPSNAAEETVLLCEGATRITARIYQTNGALKMRLFDRKTNAIWFNSAAKRETNPEIVTYSNLRGEQSIYISSNRNDSTICSIQVGGKPLERGTVLTP
;
A
#
# COMPACT_ATOMS: atom_id res chain seq x y z
N MET A 1 -82.05 -23.31 17.54
CA MET A 1 -82.00 -23.10 16.08
C MET A 1 -81.19 -21.84 15.78
N LYS A 2 -80.42 -21.87 14.67
CA LYS A 2 -79.72 -20.78 13.98
C LYS A 2 -78.33 -20.36 14.50
N PHE A 3 -77.33 -20.93 13.82
CA PHE A 3 -75.93 -20.50 13.69
C PHE A 3 -75.78 -19.04 13.23
N ARG A 4 -74.77 -18.33 13.75
CA ARG A 4 -73.93 -17.42 12.93
C ARG A 4 -72.46 -17.53 13.35
N ARG A 5 -71.61 -17.61 12.31
CA ARG A 5 -70.21 -18.03 12.32
C ARG A 5 -69.25 -16.87 12.64
N PHE A 6 -68.11 -17.27 13.21
CA PHE A 6 -66.77 -16.65 13.17
C PHE A 6 -66.42 -15.94 11.86
N VAL A 7 -65.68 -14.82 11.93
CA VAL A 7 -64.37 -14.63 11.25
C VAL A 7 -63.57 -13.56 12.01
N THR A 8 -62.54 -13.96 12.76
CA THR A 8 -61.44 -13.07 13.19
C THR A 8 -60.33 -13.18 12.15
N ALA A 9 -60.11 -12.12 11.39
CA ALA A 9 -58.98 -12.03 10.47
C ALA A 9 -57.69 -11.75 11.27
N PHE A 10 -56.98 -12.80 11.66
CA PHE A 10 -55.60 -12.69 12.12
C PHE A 10 -54.69 -12.52 10.89
N GLY A 11 -54.39 -11.28 10.55
CA GLY A 11 -53.33 -10.95 9.59
C GLY A 11 -51.97 -11.05 10.27
N ALA A 12 -51.30 -12.20 10.14
CA ALA A 12 -49.89 -12.32 10.49
C ALA A 12 -49.05 -11.75 9.33
N PRO A 13 -48.21 -10.72 9.54
CA PRO A 13 -47.27 -10.31 8.51
C PRO A 13 -46.16 -11.36 8.39
N LEU A 14 -46.08 -12.01 7.23
CA LEU A 14 -44.94 -12.81 6.81
C LEU A 14 -43.71 -11.89 6.72
N VAL A 15 -42.90 -11.88 7.77
CA VAL A 15 -41.57 -11.25 7.72
C VAL A 15 -40.66 -12.17 6.91
N ALA A 16 -40.48 -11.85 5.64
CA ALA A 16 -39.50 -12.51 4.79
C ALA A 16 -38.09 -12.15 5.29
N VAL A 17 -37.43 -13.10 5.94
CA VAL A 17 -36.02 -13.00 6.32
C VAL A 17 -35.19 -13.19 5.04
N VAL A 18 -34.78 -12.09 4.42
CA VAL A 18 -33.83 -12.13 3.30
C VAL A 18 -32.44 -12.38 3.89
N PRO A 19 -31.74 -13.48 3.55
CA PRO A 19 -30.36 -13.65 3.97
C PRO A 19 -29.53 -12.60 3.26
N LEU A 20 -29.01 -11.64 4.04
CA LEU A 20 -28.03 -10.68 3.56
C LEU A 20 -26.74 -11.47 3.26
N LEU A 21 -26.56 -11.89 2.01
CA LEU A 21 -25.28 -12.37 1.53
C LEU A 21 -24.30 -11.22 1.66
N ALA A 22 -23.49 -11.24 2.72
CA ALA A 22 -22.32 -10.39 2.84
C ALA A 22 -21.37 -10.78 1.70
N ILE A 23 -21.44 -10.04 0.59
CA ILE A 23 -20.44 -10.10 -0.46
C ILE A 23 -19.18 -9.50 0.17
N ALA A 24 -18.37 -10.34 0.80
CA ALA A 24 -17.01 -9.98 1.18
C ALA A 24 -16.24 -9.77 -0.12
N THR A 25 -16.24 -8.53 -0.62
CA THR A 25 -15.28 -8.14 -1.64
C THR A 25 -13.90 -8.48 -1.08
N PRO A 26 -13.07 -9.28 -1.76
CA PRO A 26 -11.69 -9.45 -1.34
C PRO A 26 -11.11 -8.05 -1.27
N SER A 27 -10.80 -7.59 -0.05
CA SER A 27 -10.04 -6.38 0.15
C SER A 27 -8.68 -6.67 -0.46
N ASN A 28 -8.51 -6.35 -1.74
CA ASN A 28 -7.19 -6.19 -2.33
C ASN A 28 -6.54 -5.13 -1.45
N ALA A 29 -5.67 -5.57 -0.55
CA ALA A 29 -5.06 -4.68 0.41
C ALA A 29 -4.40 -3.54 -0.35
N ALA A 30 -4.94 -2.33 -0.17
CA ALA A 30 -4.51 -1.17 -0.92
C ALA A 30 -2.99 -1.00 -0.75
N GLU A 31 -2.28 -0.87 -1.87
CA GLU A 31 -0.87 -0.48 -1.84
C GLU A 31 -0.81 1.03 -1.60
N GLU A 32 -0.46 1.43 -0.38
CA GLU A 32 -0.28 2.84 -0.03
C GLU A 32 1.16 3.27 -0.30
N THR A 33 1.36 4.25 -1.19
CA THR A 33 2.70 4.81 -1.43
C THR A 33 3.12 5.68 -0.26
N VAL A 34 4.24 5.35 0.37
CA VAL A 34 4.84 6.15 1.44
C VAL A 34 5.83 7.17 0.88
N LEU A 35 6.63 6.74 -0.11
CA LEU A 35 7.65 7.57 -0.74
C LEU A 35 7.81 7.12 -2.18
N LEU A 36 7.83 8.07 -3.11
CA LEU A 36 8.25 7.83 -4.48
C LEU A 36 9.47 8.72 -4.75
N CYS A 37 10.64 8.10 -4.83
CA CYS A 37 11.89 8.77 -5.10
C CYS A 37 12.29 8.53 -6.56
N GLU A 38 12.32 9.58 -7.36
CA GLU A 38 12.82 9.53 -8.73
C GLU A 38 14.29 9.97 -8.75
N GLY A 39 15.20 9.00 -8.91
CA GLY A 39 16.62 9.26 -9.07
C GLY A 39 16.91 10.03 -10.36
N ALA A 40 17.92 10.91 -10.34
CA ALA A 40 18.22 11.82 -11.44
C ALA A 40 18.52 11.11 -12.77
N THR A 41 19.00 9.87 -12.75
CA THR A 41 19.49 9.17 -13.95
C THR A 41 18.51 8.14 -14.48
N ARG A 42 18.20 7.10 -13.70
CA ARG A 42 17.47 5.92 -14.22
C ARG A 42 16.58 5.22 -13.21
N ILE A 43 16.90 5.31 -11.94
CA ILE A 43 16.25 4.47 -10.93
C ILE A 43 15.10 5.25 -10.31
N THR A 44 13.91 4.67 -10.32
CA THR A 44 12.79 5.12 -9.50
C THR A 44 12.58 4.12 -8.37
N ALA A 45 12.54 4.62 -7.16
CA ALA A 45 12.34 3.84 -5.96
C ALA A 45 10.98 4.18 -5.36
N ARG A 46 10.14 3.16 -5.16
CA ARG A 46 8.85 3.29 -4.45
C ARG A 46 8.91 2.54 -3.13
N ILE A 47 8.70 3.26 -2.05
CA ILE A 47 8.39 2.68 -0.74
C ILE A 47 6.88 2.68 -0.59
N TYR A 48 6.31 1.53 -0.25
CA TYR A 48 4.88 1.36 -0.13
C TYR A 48 4.52 0.42 1.01
N GLN A 49 3.33 0.59 1.57
CA GLN A 49 2.75 -0.32 2.54
C GLN A 49 1.72 -1.20 1.86
N THR A 50 1.71 -2.48 2.22
CA THR A 50 0.67 -3.43 1.81
C THR A 50 0.48 -4.44 2.93
N ASN A 51 -0.77 -4.67 3.34
CA ASN A 51 -1.09 -5.56 4.47
C ASN A 51 -0.32 -5.23 5.76
N GLY A 52 -0.10 -3.94 6.05
CA GLY A 52 0.68 -3.49 7.22
C GLY A 52 2.20 -3.72 7.13
N ALA A 53 2.70 -4.30 6.04
CA ALA A 53 4.13 -4.51 5.82
C ALA A 53 4.71 -3.43 4.90
N LEU A 54 5.88 -2.92 5.27
CA LEU A 54 6.63 -1.97 4.44
C LEU A 54 7.42 -2.73 3.37
N LYS A 55 7.28 -2.28 2.12
CA LYS A 55 7.97 -2.83 0.97
C LYS A 55 8.69 -1.75 0.19
N MET A 56 9.68 -2.19 -0.57
CA MET A 56 10.50 -1.37 -1.45
C MET A 56 10.48 -2.00 -2.83
N ARG A 57 10.22 -1.18 -3.85
CA ARG A 57 10.24 -1.56 -5.26
C ARG A 57 11.15 -0.60 -6.02
N LEU A 58 12.12 -1.13 -6.75
CA LEU A 58 12.95 -0.33 -7.65
C LEU A 58 12.62 -0.67 -9.09
N PHE A 59 12.58 0.39 -9.88
CA PHE A 59 12.18 0.41 -11.27
C PHE A 59 13.28 1.10 -12.08
N ASP A 60 13.71 0.48 -13.18
CA ASP A 60 14.61 1.10 -14.15
C ASP A 60 13.75 1.78 -15.24
N ARG A 61 13.83 3.11 -15.30
CA ARG A 61 13.09 3.94 -16.27
C ARG A 61 13.52 3.69 -17.71
N LYS A 62 14.76 3.26 -17.95
CA LYS A 62 15.25 2.96 -19.31
C LYS A 62 14.66 1.65 -19.82
N THR A 63 14.63 0.61 -19.00
CA THR A 63 14.13 -0.71 -19.42
C THR A 63 12.65 -0.92 -19.10
N ASN A 64 12.01 0.05 -18.44
CA ASN A 64 10.62 -0.03 -17.96
C ASN A 64 10.35 -1.31 -17.16
N ALA A 65 11.31 -1.68 -16.29
CA ALA A 65 11.27 -2.97 -15.59
C ALA A 65 11.47 -2.80 -14.09
N ILE A 66 10.67 -3.55 -13.31
CA ILE A 66 10.90 -3.74 -11.88
C ILE A 66 11.93 -4.84 -11.73
N TRP A 67 13.13 -4.48 -11.27
CA TRP A 67 14.20 -5.45 -11.01
C TRP A 67 14.33 -5.78 -9.52
N PHE A 68 13.63 -5.05 -8.65
CA PHE A 68 13.62 -5.32 -7.22
C PHE A 68 12.26 -5.05 -6.59
N ASN A 69 11.80 -5.99 -5.77
CA ASN A 69 10.59 -5.83 -4.97
C ASN A 69 10.68 -6.70 -3.71
N SER A 70 10.95 -6.10 -2.55
CA SER A 70 11.13 -6.84 -1.30
C SER A 70 10.52 -6.13 -0.10
N ALA A 71 10.49 -6.83 1.04
CA ALA A 71 10.28 -6.20 2.34
C ALA A 71 11.38 -5.17 2.62
N ALA A 72 11.00 -4.09 3.30
CA ALA A 72 11.88 -3.00 3.68
C ALA A 72 11.73 -2.65 5.15
N LYS A 73 12.74 -2.00 5.71
CA LYS A 73 12.68 -1.36 7.03
C LYS A 73 12.83 0.14 6.91
N ARG A 74 12.33 0.85 7.91
CA ARG A 74 12.44 2.31 8.05
C ARG A 74 13.26 2.62 9.30
N GLU A 75 14.26 3.47 9.14
CA GLU A 75 15.05 4.04 10.22
C GLU A 75 14.87 5.56 10.18
N THR A 76 14.62 6.16 11.33
CA THR A 76 14.39 7.61 11.43
C THR A 76 15.46 8.22 12.33
N ASN A 77 16.25 9.10 11.75
CA ASN A 77 17.12 10.05 12.45
C ASN A 77 16.39 11.41 12.44
N PRO A 78 16.53 12.29 13.46
CA PRO A 78 15.90 13.61 13.52
C PRO A 78 15.69 14.34 12.18
N GLU A 79 16.68 14.30 11.28
CA GLU A 79 16.63 15.02 10.00
C GLU A 79 16.40 14.12 8.78
N ILE A 80 16.63 12.81 8.87
CA ILE A 80 16.66 11.91 7.71
C ILE A 80 15.81 10.67 8.00
N VAL A 81 14.94 10.32 7.05
CA VAL A 81 14.28 9.02 7.02
C VAL A 81 14.98 8.15 5.99
N THR A 82 15.50 7.00 6.45
CA THR A 82 16.18 6.02 5.61
C THR A 82 15.36 4.75 5.52
N TYR A 83 15.21 4.25 4.30
CA TYR A 83 14.58 2.98 3.98
C TYR A 83 15.64 2.04 3.44
N SER A 84 15.66 0.81 3.92
CA SER A 84 16.58 -0.21 3.39
C SER A 84 15.87 -1.53 3.19
N ASN A 85 16.37 -2.33 2.24
CA ASN A 85 15.83 -3.66 2.05
C ASN A 85 16.20 -4.60 3.20
N LEU A 86 15.26 -5.45 3.59
CA LEU A 86 15.49 -6.51 4.57
C LEU A 86 16.09 -7.78 3.96
N ARG A 87 15.91 -7.95 2.65
CA ARG A 87 16.31 -9.14 1.89
C ARG A 87 16.73 -8.72 0.48
N GLY A 88 17.62 -9.50 -0.11
CA GLY A 88 18.10 -9.30 -1.48
C GLY A 88 19.59 -9.62 -1.59
N GLU A 89 20.05 -9.79 -2.81
CA GLU A 89 21.46 -10.04 -3.13
C GLU A 89 22.33 -8.79 -2.95
N GLN A 90 21.71 -7.59 -2.98
CA GLN A 90 22.38 -6.31 -2.83
C GLN A 90 21.68 -5.43 -1.79
N SER A 91 22.47 -4.63 -1.08
CA SER A 91 21.97 -3.62 -0.14
C SER A 91 21.49 -2.38 -0.88
N ILE A 92 20.28 -1.94 -0.56
CA ILE A 92 19.63 -0.78 -1.15
C ILE A 92 19.24 0.17 -0.03
N TYR A 93 19.60 1.44 -0.17
CA TYR A 93 19.26 2.50 0.75
C TYR A 93 18.55 3.61 0.00
N ILE A 94 17.42 4.06 0.51
CA ILE A 94 16.70 5.24 0.02
C ILE A 94 16.55 6.19 1.19
N SER A 95 17.09 7.40 1.08
CA SER A 95 16.96 8.41 2.12
C SER A 95 16.14 9.59 1.62
N SER A 96 15.41 10.23 2.54
CA SER A 96 14.68 11.48 2.32
C SER A 96 14.96 12.43 3.48
N ASN A 97 15.12 13.71 3.19
CA ASN A 97 15.32 14.72 4.22
C ASN A 97 13.95 15.16 4.78
N ARG A 98 13.83 15.27 6.10
CA ARG A 98 12.59 15.74 6.75
C ARG A 98 12.46 17.26 6.69
N ASN A 99 13.58 17.97 6.64
CA ASN A 99 13.64 19.43 6.48
C ASN A 99 13.45 19.85 5.02
N ASP A 100 13.76 18.95 4.08
CA ASP A 100 13.51 19.14 2.65
C ASP A 100 12.87 17.88 2.06
N SER A 101 11.53 17.86 2.12
CA SER A 101 10.72 16.73 1.67
C SER A 101 10.74 16.52 0.15
N THR A 102 11.41 17.39 -0.62
CA THR A 102 11.50 17.29 -2.07
C THR A 102 12.73 16.51 -2.53
N ILE A 103 13.73 16.32 -1.65
CA ILE A 103 14.99 15.67 -2.01
C ILE A 103 15.05 14.26 -1.45
N CYS A 104 15.44 13.32 -2.31
CA CYS A 104 15.77 11.97 -1.91
C CYS A 104 17.12 11.51 -2.46
N SER A 105 17.60 10.38 -1.98
CA SER A 105 18.79 9.73 -2.52
C SER A 105 18.61 8.23 -2.54
N ILE A 106 19.19 7.58 -3.55
CA ILE A 106 19.12 6.14 -3.80
C ILE A 106 20.56 5.62 -3.87
N GLN A 107 20.86 4.59 -3.09
CA GLN A 107 22.13 3.87 -3.15
C GLN A 107 21.85 2.39 -3.37
N VAL A 108 22.49 1.79 -4.37
CA VAL A 108 22.32 0.38 -4.73
C VAL A 108 23.68 -0.30 -4.75
N GLY A 109 23.92 -1.24 -3.83
CA GLY A 109 25.04 -2.18 -3.86
C GLY A 109 26.41 -1.55 -4.09
N GLY A 110 26.90 -0.75 -3.14
CA GLY A 110 28.24 -0.14 -3.22
C GLY A 110 28.44 0.89 -4.35
N LYS A 111 27.43 1.10 -5.22
CA LYS A 111 27.46 2.15 -6.24
C LYS A 111 27.39 3.54 -5.59
N PRO A 112 27.83 4.58 -6.33
CA PRO A 112 27.67 5.96 -5.88
C PRO A 112 26.22 6.29 -5.56
N LEU A 113 26.05 7.18 -4.59
CA LEU A 113 24.74 7.72 -4.21
C LEU A 113 24.15 8.51 -5.39
N GLU A 114 22.96 8.12 -5.83
CA GLU A 114 22.17 8.83 -6.83
C GLU A 114 21.21 9.77 -6.10
N ARG A 115 21.33 11.08 -6.31
CA ARG A 115 20.32 12.04 -5.81
C ARG A 115 19.09 12.04 -6.71
N GLY A 116 17.94 12.34 -6.12
CA GLY A 116 16.67 12.36 -6.79
C GLY A 116 15.67 13.31 -6.15
N THR A 117 14.47 13.32 -6.71
CA THR A 117 13.35 14.13 -6.26
C THR A 117 12.25 13.23 -5.71
N VAL A 118 11.65 13.64 -4.59
CA VAL A 118 10.46 13.01 -4.07
C VAL A 118 9.27 13.49 -4.88
N LEU A 119 8.57 12.56 -5.51
CA LEU A 119 7.29 12.80 -6.12
C LEU A 119 6.20 12.59 -5.08
N THR A 120 5.33 13.58 -4.92
CA THR A 120 4.12 13.40 -4.11
C THR A 120 3.24 12.34 -4.78
N PRO A 121 2.77 11.33 -4.03
CA PRO A 121 1.87 10.31 -4.56
C PRO A 121 0.51 10.87 -4.96
#